data_AF-A0A258TKC3-F1
#
_entry.id   AF-A0A258TKC3-F1
#
_cell.length_a   1.000
_cell.length_b   1.000
_cell.length_c   1.000
_cell.angle_alpha   90.00
_cell.angle_beta   90.00
_cell.angle_gamma   90.00
#
_symmetry.space_group_name_H-M   'P 1'
#
loop_
_entity.id
_entity.type
_entity.pdbx_description
1 polymer ?
#
loop_
_entity_poly.entity_id
_entity_poly.type
_entity_poly.pdbx_seq_one_letter_code
_entity_poly.pdbx_strand_id
1 'polypeptide(L)' 'IEYELEPDGKASYEFDILEADGEEIKVEVDATTGKIVEVSYENYQIGEE' A
#
# COMPACT_ATOMS: atom_id res chain seq x y z
N ILE A 1 8.28 -2.29 4.98
CA ILE A 1 7.47 -3.53 4.96
C ILE A 1 6.73 -3.56 6.26
N GLU A 2 5.43 -3.31 6.17
CA GLU A 2 4.50 -3.41 7.28
C GLU A 2 3.71 -4.72 7.14
N TYR A 3 3.23 -5.23 8.27
CA TYR A 3 2.47 -6.48 8.34
C TYR A 3 1.15 -6.18 9.03
N GLU A 4 0.05 -6.52 8.36
CA GLU A 4 -1.28 -6.35 8.90
C GLU A 4 -2.00 -7.70 8.98
N LEU A 5 -2.80 -7.86 10.03
CA LEU A 5 -3.71 -8.99 10.20
C LEU A 5 -5.13 -8.43 10.20
N GLU A 6 -5.85 -8.71 9.13
CA GLU A 6 -7.24 -8.35 8.95
C GLU A 6 -8.13 -9.03 10.02
N PRO A 7 -9.30 -8.45 10.34
CA PRO A 7 -10.24 -9.06 11.29
C PRO A 7 -10.72 -10.46 10.89
N ASP A 8 -10.66 -10.80 9.59
CA ASP A 8 -11.01 -12.12 9.06
C ASP A 8 -9.85 -13.13 9.11
N GLY A 9 -8.69 -12.73 9.65
CA GLY A 9 -7.49 -13.55 9.80
C GLY A 9 -6.60 -13.60 8.56
N LYS A 10 -6.91 -12.82 7.51
CA LYS A 10 -5.98 -12.67 6.37
C LYS A 10 -4.81 -11.78 6.75
N ALA A 11 -3.65 -12.13 6.20
CA ALA A 11 -2.44 -11.33 6.34
C ALA A 11 -2.10 -10.67 5.01
N SER A 12 -1.60 -9.45 5.09
CA SER A 12 -1.10 -8.71 3.95
C SER A 12 0.26 -8.07 4.23
N TYR A 13 0.98 -7.77 3.16
CA TYR A 13 2.19 -6.96 3.18
C TYR A 13 1.91 -5.64 2.48
N GLU A 14 2.32 -4.55 3.11
CA GLU A 14 2.30 -3.21 2.51
C GLU A 14 3.71 -2.77 2.11
N PHE A 15 3.81 -2.19 0.91
CA PHE A 15 5.02 -1.61 0.35
C PHE A 15 4.77 -0.17 -0.09
N ASP A 16 5.51 0.76 0.50
CA ASP A 16 5.69 2.10 -0.07
C ASP A 16 6.70 2.03 -1.22
N ILE A 17 6.31 2.54 -2.38
CA ILE A 17 7.14 2.56 -3.59
C ILE A 17 7.20 4.00 -4.09
N LEU A 18 8.42 4.53 -4.19
CA LEU A 18 8.69 5.76 -4.92
C LEU A 18 8.88 5.42 -6.41
N GLU A 19 7.95 5.88 -7.24
CA GLU A 19 7.99 5.70 -8.68
C GLU A 19 9.04 6.62 -9.33
N ALA A 20 9.39 6.34 -10.59
CA ALA A 20 10.47 7.04 -11.29
C ALA A 20 10.16 8.52 -11.58
N ASP A 21 8.88 8.88 -11.62
CA ASP A 21 8.36 10.25 -11.75
C ASP A 21 8.25 10.99 -10.40
N GLY A 22 8.53 10.31 -9.30
CA GLY A 22 8.51 10.87 -7.95
C GLY A 22 7.16 10.77 -7.24
N GLU A 23 6.17 10.09 -7.81
CA GLU A 23 4.93 9.76 -7.10
C GLU A 23 5.18 8.63 -6.09
N GLU A 24 4.53 8.72 -4.92
CA GLU A 24 4.53 7.64 -3.93
C GLU A 24 3.23 6.84 -4.05
N ILE A 25 3.40 5.52 -4.18
CA ILE A 25 2.29 4.56 -4.17
C ILE A 25 2.44 3.59 -3.03
N LYS A 26 1.29 3.14 -2.51
CA LYS A 26 1.18 2.02 -1.59
C LYS A 26 0.63 0.81 -2.33
N VAL A 27 1.30 -0.32 -2.15
CA VAL A 27 0.89 -1.61 -2.72
C VAL A 27 0.65 -2.61 -1.61
N GLU A 28 -0.58 -3.11 -1.53
CA GLU A 28 -0.95 -4.16 -0.61
C GLU A 28 -0.99 -5.53 -1.33
N VAL A 29 -0.35 -6.53 -0.72
CA VAL A 29 -0.21 -7.88 -1.27
C VAL A 29 -0.72 -8.92 -0.29
N ASP A 30 -1.62 -9.79 -0.74
CA ASP A 30 -2.10 -10.94 0.04
C ASP A 30 -0.91 -11.87 0.37
N ALA A 31 -0.64 -12.05 1.66
CA ALA A 31 0.55 -12.77 2.14
C ALA A 31 0.50 -14.29 1.85
N THR A 32 -0.67 -14.83 1.48
CA THR A 32 -0.84 -16.27 1.20
C THR A 32 -0.62 -16.58 -0.29
N THR A 33 -1.04 -15.68 -1.17
CA THR A 33 -1.13 -15.91 -2.62
C THR A 33 -0.17 -15.05 -3.42
N GLY A 34 0.34 -13.95 -2.85
CA GLY A 34 1.18 -12.97 -3.54
C GLY A 34 0.41 -12.11 -4.54
N LYS A 35 -0.93 -12.11 -4.50
CA LYS A 35 -1.76 -11.27 -5.36
C LYS A 35 -1.79 -9.85 -4.81
N ILE A 36 -1.70 -8.87 -5.71
CA ILE A 36 -1.98 -7.47 -5.39
C ILE A 36 -3.47 -7.35 -5.09
N VAL A 37 -3.80 -6.83 -3.91
CA VAL A 37 -5.18 -6.60 -3.48
C VAL A 37 -5.57 -5.12 -3.58
N GLU A 38 -4.62 -4.21 -3.39
CA GLU A 38 -4.81 -2.78 -3.54
C GLU A 38 -3.54 -2.09 -4.10
N VAL A 39 -3.77 -1.03 -4.89
CA VAL A 39 -2.77 -0.03 -5.24
C VAL A 39 -3.41 1.34 -4.99
N SER A 40 -2.81 2.15 -4.13
CA SER A 40 -3.29 3.49 -3.80
C SER A 40 -2.20 4.54 -3.98
N TYR A 41 -2.60 5.72 -4.47
CA TYR A 41 -1.72 6.87 -4.66
C TYR A 41 -1.87 7.80 -3.46
N GLU A 42 -0.80 7.98 -2.69
CA GLU A 42 -0.80 8.98 -1.60
C GLU A 42 -0.71 10.37 -2.20
N ASN A 43 -1.88 10.94 -2.49
CA ASN A 43 -1.99 12.35 -2.87
C ASN A 43 -1.83 13.19 -1.61
N TYR A 44 -0.61 13.61 -1.31
CA TYR A 44 -0.35 14.57 -0.25
C TYR A 44 -1.05 15.90 -0.56
N GLN A 45 -2.21 16.15 0.04
CA GLN A 45 -2.78 17.49 0.08
C GLN A 45 -2.00 18.33 1.09
N ILE A 46 -1.00 19.06 0.59
CA ILE A 46 -0.28 20.03 1.40
C ILE A 46 -1.10 21.33 1.40
N GLY A 47 -1.95 21.49 2.41
CA GLY A 47 -2.65 22.73 2.75
C GLY A 47 -3.42 23.40 1.61
N GLU A 48 -4.74 23.21 1.56
CA GLU A 48 -5.58 24.27 1.00
C GLU A 48 -5.37 25.53 1.86
N GLU A 49 -4.74 26.57 1.29
CA GLU A 49 -4.68 27.91 1.90
C GLU A 49 -6.03 28.61 1.86
#